data_AF-A0A6A4NEV1-F1
#
_entry.id   AF-A0A6A4NEV1-F1
#
_cell.length_a   1.000
_cell.length_b   1.000
_cell.length_c   1.000
_cell.angle_alpha   90.00
_cell.angle_beta   90.00
_cell.angle_gamma   90.00
#
_symmetry.space_group_name_H-M   'P 1'
#
loop_
_entity.id
_entity.type
_entity.pdbx_description
1 polymer ?
#
loop_
_entity_poly.entity_id
_entity_poly.type
_entity_poly.pdbx_seq_one_letter_code
_entity_poly.pdbx_strand_id
1 'polypeptide(L)' 'MCMLLALSSIQALLSAPNPDDPLSENIAKHWKSNEVEAVETAREWTRLYASGA' A
#
# COMPACT_ATOMS: atom_id res chain seq x y z
N MET A 1 2.12 23.84 -7.37
CA MET A 1 2.15 23.62 -5.92
C MET A 1 1.33 22.40 -5.48
N CYS A 2 0.05 22.26 -5.86
CA CYS A 2 -0.83 21.17 -5.36
C CYS A 2 -0.49 19.74 -5.83
N MET A 3 0.13 19.58 -7.01
CA MET A 3 0.47 18.25 -7.54
C MET A 3 1.53 17.53 -6.67
N LEU A 4 2.48 18.27 -6.09
CA LEU A 4 3.50 17.70 -5.20
C LEU A 4 2.90 17.24 -3.86
N LEU A 5 1.86 17.91 -3.38
CA LEU A 5 1.16 17.54 -2.14
C LEU A 5 0.47 16.18 -2.31
N ALA A 6 -0.23 15.98 -3.43
CA ALA A 6 -0.90 14.71 -3.73
C ALA A 6 0.09 13.53 -3.87
N LEU A 7 1.21 13.73 -4.55
CA LEU A 7 2.23 12.68 -4.68
C LEU A 7 2.86 12.32 -3.32
N SER A 8 3.12 13.34 -2.49
CA SER A 8 3.71 13.13 -1.15
C SER A 8 2.74 12.39 -0.22
N SER A 9 1.43 12.66 -0.30
CA SER A 9 0.44 11.93 0.48
C SER A 9 0.34 10.46 0.08
N ILE A 10 0.48 10.16 -1.22
CA ILE A 10 0.50 8.77 -1.72
C ILE A 10 1.75 8.05 -1.21
N GLN A 11 2.92 8.69 -1.30
CA GLN A 11 4.18 8.12 -0.77
C GLN A 11 4.09 7.80 0.73
N ALA A 12 3.49 8.69 1.51
CA ALA A 12 3.29 8.48 2.94
C ALA A 12 2.35 7.29 3.22
N LEU A 13 1.22 7.22 2.51
CA LEU A 13 0.26 6.12 2.67
C LEU A 13 0.85 4.76 2.29
N LEU A 14 1.68 4.71 1.23
CA LEU A 14 2.37 3.48 0.83
C LEU A 14 3.41 3.01 1.86
N SER A 15 3.98 3.93 2.63
CA SER A 15 4.95 3.63 3.69
C SER A 15 4.29 3.24 5.01
N ALA A 16 3.06 3.69 5.24
CA ALA A 16 2.28 3.44 6.44
C ALA A 16 0.80 3.24 6.07
N PRO A 17 0.34 2.00 5.83
CA PRO A 17 -1.05 1.74 5.48
C PRO A 17 -1.97 2.05 6.67
N ASN A 18 -3.19 2.52 6.38
CA ASN A 18 -4.24 2.72 7.38
C ASN A 18 -5.32 1.63 7.26
N PRO A 19 -5.26 0.57 8.08
CA PRO A 19 -6.21 -0.54 7.98
C PRO A 19 -7.54 -0.27 8.73
N ASP A 20 -7.67 0.85 9.47
CA ASP A 20 -8.90 1.23 10.18
C ASP A 20 -9.86 2.05 9.35
N ASP A 21 -9.34 2.78 8.35
CA ASP A 21 -10.12 3.46 7.31
C ASP A 21 -9.61 3.06 5.91
N PRO A 22 -9.91 1.81 5.47
CA PRO A 22 -9.26 1.25 4.31
C PRO A 22 -9.95 1.64 3.01
N LEU A 23 -9.16 1.82 1.95
CA LEU A 23 -9.68 1.92 0.58
C LEU A 23 -10.25 0.58 0.07
N SER A 24 -9.85 -0.54 0.68
CA SER A 24 -10.27 -1.89 0.33
C SER A 24 -10.36 -2.75 1.59
N GLU A 25 -11.58 -3.17 1.94
CA GLU A 25 -11.82 -3.94 3.16
C GLU A 25 -11.13 -5.31 3.15
N ASN A 26 -11.06 -5.99 2.01
CA ASN A 26 -10.44 -7.31 1.91
C ASN A 26 -8.93 -7.24 2.12
N ILE A 27 -8.26 -6.23 1.57
CA ILE A 27 -6.82 -6.00 1.78
C ILE A 27 -6.56 -5.63 3.24
N ALA A 28 -7.41 -4.79 3.84
CA ALA A 28 -7.29 -4.44 5.25
C ALA A 28 -7.50 -5.64 6.19
N LYS A 29 -8.47 -6.50 5.90
CA LYS A 29 -8.67 -7.77 6.64
C LYS A 29 -7.46 -8.69 6.50
N HIS A 30 -6.90 -8.81 5.30
CA HIS A 30 -5.68 -9.60 5.08
C HIS A 30 -4.50 -9.05 5.88
N TRP A 31 -4.25 -7.74 5.80
CA TRP A 31 -3.22 -7.05 6.58
C TRP A 31 -3.39 -7.27 8.08
N LYS A 32 -4.59 -7.07 8.62
CA LYS A 32 -4.88 -7.26 10.06
C LYS A 32 -4.75 -8.72 10.50
N SER A 33 -5.04 -9.67 9.62
CA SER A 33 -4.97 -11.11 9.93
C SER A 33 -3.55 -11.66 9.85
N ASN A 34 -2.75 -11.19 8.90
CA ASN A 34 -1.38 -11.65 8.67
C ASN A 34 -0.55 -10.59 7.92
N GLU A 35 0.02 -9.65 8.68
CA GLU A 35 0.83 -8.56 8.13
C GLU A 35 2.03 -9.05 7.32
N VAL A 36 2.71 -10.12 7.76
CA VAL A 36 3.89 -10.66 7.08
C VAL A 36 3.54 -11.14 5.67
N GLU A 37 2.46 -11.91 5.53
CA GLU A 37 2.00 -12.39 4.23
C GLU A 37 1.48 -11.24 3.34
N ALA A 38 0.80 -10.25 3.93
CA ALA A 38 0.35 -9.07 3.21
C ALA A 38 1.54 -8.26 2.64
N VAL A 39 2.63 -8.09 3.42
CA VAL A 39 3.86 -7.43 2.96
C VAL A 39 4.54 -8.21 1.85
N GLU A 40 4.64 -9.54 1.95
CA GLU A 40 5.23 -10.36 0.89
C GLU A 40 4.41 -10.30 -0.41
N THR A 41 3.07 -10.31 -0.29
CA THR A 41 2.17 -10.10 -1.43
C THR A 41 2.37 -8.72 -2.06
N ALA A 42 2.47 -7.67 -1.25
CA ALA A 42 2.70 -6.31 -1.72
C ALA A 42 4.06 -6.16 -2.44
N ARG A 43 5.11 -6.83 -1.95
CA ARG A 43 6.42 -6.89 -2.61
C ARG A 43 6.34 -7.56 -3.97
N GLU A 44 5.67 -8.71 -4.06
CA GLU A 44 5.52 -9.43 -5.32
C GLU A 44 4.71 -8.62 -6.35
N TRP A 45 3.63 -7.96 -5.92
CA TRP A 45 2.85 -7.08 -6.80
C TRP A 45 3.66 -5.87 -7.26
N THR A 46 4.46 -5.29 -6.37
CA THR A 46 5.39 -4.20 -6.73
C THR A 46 6.37 -4.69 -7.80
N ARG A 47 6.92 -5.90 -7.66
CA ARG A 47 7.83 -6.50 -8.64
C ARG A 47 7.14 -6.73 -9.99
N LEU A 48 5.90 -7.21 -10.00
CA LEU A 48 5.16 -7.53 -11.22
C LEU A 48 4.66 -6.31 -11.99
N TYR A 49 4.22 -5.26 -11.29
CA TYR A 49 3.49 -4.14 -11.90
C TYR A 49 4.21 -2.78 -11.79
N ALA A 50 5.21 -2.66 -10.92
CA ALA A 50 5.85 -1.39 -10.58
C ALA A 50 7.39 -1.49 -10.48
N SER A 51 8.02 -2.48 -11.14
CA SER A 51 9.47 -2.66 -11.14
C SER A 51 10.24 -1.72 -12.07
N GLY A 52 9.54 -0.91 -12.88
CA GLY A 52 10.14 0.18 -13.65
C GLY A 52 11.20 -0.23 -14.68
N ALA A 53 11.20 -1.50 -15.10
CA ALA A 53 12.02 -2.01 -16.21
C ALA A 53 11.29 -1.83 -17.55
#